data_AF-A0A257WTA6-F1
#
_entry.id   AF-A0A257WTA6-F1
#
_cell.length_a   1.000
_cell.length_b   1.000
_cell.length_c   1.000
_cell.angle_alpha   90.00
_cell.angle_beta   90.00
_cell.angle_gamma   90.00
#
_symmetry.space_group_name_H-M   'P 1'
#
loop_
_entity.id
_entity.type
_entity.pdbx_description
1 polymer ?
#
loop_
_entity_poly.entity_id
_entity_poly.type
_entity_poly.pdbx_seq_one_letter_code
_entity_poly.pdbx_strand_id
1 'polypeptide(L)'
;MTELQSFGLRLADPGAGAPSRRGGAGPSDHKAVTVDGTTIMVPVHTGSAFNSPFIAEAPDADGRVQLKRGSIPIAQIRFPEQPRFYALQTLDGVPYSHIATLHGADVLATTVLQTCIRYESRRKSCKFCSIGQSRAAGRTIAHKTPDQLAEVARAAVLLDGVRHMVMTTGTPATPD
;
A
#
# COMPACT_ATOMS: atom_id res chain seq x y z
N MET A 1 9.33 -8.89 -15.33
CA MET A 1 9.06 -8.03 -14.15
C MET A 1 9.03 -6.54 -14.50
N THR A 2 10.08 -5.96 -15.09
CA THR A 2 10.13 -4.52 -15.45
C THR A 2 8.95 -4.06 -16.32
N GLU A 3 8.55 -4.84 -17.33
CA GLU A 3 7.40 -4.50 -18.17
C GLU A 3 6.09 -4.35 -17.36
N LEU A 4 5.87 -5.16 -16.31
CA LEU A 4 4.70 -5.00 -15.44
C LEU A 4 4.74 -3.67 -14.68
N GLN A 5 5.91 -3.28 -14.17
CA GLN A 5 6.05 -2.02 -13.43
C GLN A 5 5.89 -0.79 -14.34
N SER A 6 6.25 -0.91 -15.62
CA SER A 6 6.13 0.17 -16.60
C SER A 6 4.73 0.28 -17.20
N PHE A 7 4.16 -0.84 -17.68
CA PHE A 7 2.87 -0.86 -18.37
C PHE A 7 1.68 -1.04 -17.42
N GLY A 8 1.92 -1.50 -16.19
CA GLY A 8 0.87 -1.84 -15.23
C GLY A 8 0.21 -3.18 -15.51
N LEU A 9 -0.87 -3.45 -14.79
CA LEU A 9 -1.60 -4.71 -14.82
C LEU A 9 -3.10 -4.46 -14.79
N ARG A 10 -3.83 -5.05 -15.75
CA ARG A 10 -5.29 -5.10 -15.70
C ARG A 10 -5.73 -6.24 -14.79
N LEU A 11 -6.73 -5.98 -13.95
CA LEU A 11 -7.31 -6.96 -13.05
C LEU A 11 -8.65 -7.42 -13.60
N ALA A 12 -8.83 -8.71 -13.84
CA ALA A 12 -10.14 -9.28 -14.16
C ALA A 12 -11.08 -9.19 -12.95
N ASP A 13 -10.54 -9.38 -11.75
CA ASP A 13 -11.21 -9.12 -10.48
C ASP A 13 -10.53 -7.94 -9.73
N PRO A 14 -11.19 -6.76 -9.64
CA PRO A 14 -10.66 -5.62 -8.90
C PRO A 14 -10.45 -5.88 -7.40
N GLY A 15 -11.14 -6.86 -6.82
CA GLY A 15 -11.09 -7.23 -5.41
C GLY A 15 -9.94 -8.18 -5.04
N ALA A 16 -9.20 -8.71 -6.02
CA ALA A 16 -8.18 -9.72 -5.78
C ALA A 16 -7.04 -9.22 -4.87
N GLY A 17 -6.79 -9.94 -3.77
CA GLY A 17 -5.72 -9.66 -2.81
C GLY A 17 -5.88 -8.37 -2.00
N ALA A 18 -4.81 -7.95 -1.33
CA ALA A 18 -4.81 -6.78 -0.46
C ALA A 18 -5.29 -5.50 -1.19
N PRO A 19 -5.97 -4.57 -0.49
CA PRO A 19 -6.60 -3.42 -1.12
C PRO A 19 -5.54 -2.49 -1.71
N SER A 20 -5.81 -1.95 -2.90
CA SER A 20 -5.00 -0.87 -3.48
C SER A 20 -5.71 0.47 -3.30
N ARG A 21 -4.93 1.49 -2.92
CA ARG A 21 -5.41 2.86 -2.75
C ARG A 21 -5.39 3.60 -4.09
N ARG A 22 -6.34 4.50 -4.32
CA ARG A 22 -6.23 5.53 -5.37
C ARG A 22 -5.68 6.85 -4.84
N GLY A 23 -4.61 7.37 -5.43
CA GLY A 23 -3.87 8.56 -4.98
C GLY A 23 -3.34 8.47 -3.53
N GLY A 24 -2.89 9.58 -2.95
CA GLY A 24 -2.33 9.62 -1.58
C GLY A 24 -0.82 9.48 -1.51
N ALA A 25 -0.27 9.51 -0.29
CA ALA A 25 1.17 9.37 -0.06
C ALA A 25 1.57 7.89 -0.01
N GLY A 26 2.78 7.58 -0.44
CA GLY A 26 3.28 6.20 -0.57
C GLY A 26 2.98 5.60 -1.95
N PRO A 27 3.16 4.27 -2.13
CA PRO A 27 2.84 3.56 -3.37
C PRO A 27 1.31 3.45 -3.55
N SER A 28 0.68 4.58 -3.87
CA SER A 28 -0.71 4.64 -4.30
C SER A 28 -0.85 4.17 -5.73
N ASP A 29 -2.04 3.72 -6.12
CA ASP A 29 -2.38 3.31 -7.49
C ASP A 29 -1.69 2.00 -7.95
N HIS A 30 -1.01 1.32 -7.03
CA HIS A 30 -0.31 0.05 -7.26
C HIS A 30 -0.91 -1.08 -6.42
N LYS A 31 -0.73 -2.33 -6.86
CA LYS A 31 -0.84 -3.54 -6.04
C LYS A 31 0.53 -4.20 -5.90
N ALA A 32 0.77 -4.81 -4.75
CA ALA A 32 1.88 -5.73 -4.58
C ALA A 32 1.57 -7.04 -5.32
N VAL A 33 2.52 -7.52 -6.11
CA VAL A 33 2.40 -8.74 -6.92
C VAL A 33 3.64 -9.57 -6.73
N THR A 34 3.48 -10.82 -6.35
CA THR A 34 4.57 -11.79 -6.24
C THR A 34 4.68 -12.60 -7.52
N VAL A 35 5.85 -12.51 -8.16
CA VAL A 35 6.22 -13.25 -9.38
C VAL A 35 7.50 -14.03 -9.06
N ASP A 36 7.49 -15.35 -9.22
CA ASP A 36 8.65 -16.23 -8.97
C ASP A 36 9.32 -15.96 -7.61
N GLY A 37 8.52 -15.77 -6.56
CA GLY A 37 8.99 -15.49 -5.20
C GLY A 37 9.44 -14.05 -4.92
N THR A 38 9.45 -13.17 -5.94
CA THR A 38 9.79 -11.75 -5.80
C THR A 38 8.55 -10.88 -5.80
N THR A 39 8.36 -10.07 -4.75
CA THR A 39 7.24 -9.11 -4.69
C THR A 39 7.64 -7.76 -5.30
N ILE A 40 6.86 -7.30 -6.28
CA ILE A 40 7.00 -6.01 -6.93
C ILE A 40 5.72 -5.19 -6.80
N MET A 41 5.85 -3.86 -6.75
CA MET A 41 4.70 -2.96 -6.85
C MET A 41 4.36 -2.72 -8.31
N VAL A 42 3.12 -3.00 -8.71
CA VAL A 42 2.64 -2.93 -10.09
C VAL A 42 1.49 -1.94 -10.19
N PRO A 43 1.53 -0.94 -11.10
CA PRO A 43 0.42 -0.02 -11.31
C PRO A 43 -0.86 -0.75 -11.72
N VAL A 44 -1.99 -0.43 -11.08
CA VAL A 44 -3.31 -1.01 -11.41
C VAL A 44 -4.42 0.04 -11.56
N HIS A 45 -4.21 1.28 -11.09
CA HIS A 45 -5.20 2.37 -11.18
C HIS A 45 -4.73 3.54 -12.07
N THR A 46 -3.67 3.36 -12.86
CA THR A 46 -3.12 4.39 -13.75
C THR A 46 -3.68 4.28 -15.17
N GLY A 47 -3.58 5.36 -15.95
CA GLY A 47 -3.93 5.35 -17.38
C GLY A 47 -3.14 4.32 -18.19
N SER A 48 -1.87 4.06 -17.83
CA SER A 48 -1.06 2.99 -18.44
C SER A 48 -1.62 1.61 -18.10
N ALA A 49 -1.97 1.36 -16.83
CA ALA A 49 -2.51 0.08 -16.38
C ALA A 49 -3.82 -0.28 -17.09
N PHE A 50 -4.72 0.69 -17.34
CA PHE A 50 -5.98 0.43 -18.06
C PHE A 50 -5.79 -0.02 -19.51
N ASN A 51 -4.67 0.34 -20.14
CA ASN A 51 -4.30 -0.09 -21.49
C ASN A 51 -3.21 -1.18 -21.49
N SER A 52 -2.91 -1.77 -20.32
CA SER A 52 -1.81 -2.72 -20.20
C SER A 52 -2.05 -3.97 -21.07
N PRO A 53 -1.03 -4.46 -21.79
CA PRO A 53 -1.11 -5.76 -22.46
C PRO A 53 -1.18 -6.92 -21.45
N PHE A 54 -0.89 -6.67 -20.17
CA PHE A 54 -0.91 -7.66 -19.11
C PHE A 54 -2.26 -7.72 -18.40
N ILE A 55 -2.76 -8.94 -18.21
CA ILE A 55 -4.02 -9.23 -17.53
C ILE A 55 -3.76 -10.26 -16.44
N ALA A 56 -4.16 -9.94 -15.22
CA ALA A 56 -4.30 -10.89 -14.12
C ALA A 56 -5.74 -11.43 -14.12
N GLU A 57 -5.89 -12.74 -14.24
CA GLU A 57 -7.19 -13.40 -14.12
C GLU A 57 -7.69 -13.40 -12.66
N ALA A 58 -8.91 -13.90 -12.45
CA ALA A 58 -9.39 -14.11 -11.09
C ALA A 58 -8.51 -15.15 -10.36
N PRO A 59 -8.26 -14.99 -9.05
CA PRO A 59 -7.56 -16.00 -8.27
C PRO A 59 -8.28 -17.35 -8.31
N ASP A 60 -7.52 -18.43 -8.34
CA ASP A 60 -8.03 -19.79 -8.12
C ASP A 60 -8.24 -20.08 -6.62
N ALA A 61 -8.65 -21.31 -6.31
CA ALA A 61 -8.92 -21.73 -4.93
C ALA A 61 -7.68 -21.65 -4.00
N ASP A 62 -6.46 -21.70 -4.56
CA ASP A 62 -5.20 -21.60 -3.82
C ASP A 62 -4.65 -20.17 -3.80
N GLY A 63 -5.42 -19.20 -4.29
CA GLY A 63 -5.05 -17.79 -4.41
C GLY A 63 -4.00 -17.51 -5.49
N ARG A 64 -3.74 -18.47 -6.39
CA ARG A 64 -2.84 -18.26 -7.53
C ARG A 64 -3.61 -17.58 -8.65
N VAL A 65 -2.90 -16.74 -9.40
CA VAL A 65 -3.47 -15.93 -10.46
C VAL A 65 -2.70 -16.19 -11.73
N GLN A 66 -3.41 -16.56 -12.79
CA GLN A 66 -2.81 -16.67 -14.12
C GLN A 66 -2.54 -15.25 -14.67
N LEU A 67 -1.26 -14.97 -14.95
CA LEU A 67 -0.86 -13.77 -15.67
C LEU A 67 -0.82 -14.06 -17.17
N LYS A 68 -1.46 -13.20 -17.96
CA LYS A 68 -1.48 -13.25 -19.43
C LYS A 68 -0.88 -11.99 -20.04
N ARG A 69 -0.28 -12.13 -21.22
CA ARG A 69 0.00 -11.03 -22.16
C ARG A 69 -0.90 -11.21 -23.38
N GLY A 70 -1.93 -10.39 -23.50
CA GLY A 70 -3.04 -10.66 -24.43
C GLY A 70 -3.75 -11.97 -24.06
N SER A 71 -3.82 -12.92 -24.99
CA SER A 71 -4.40 -14.25 -24.75
C SER A 71 -3.40 -15.29 -24.24
N ILE A 72 -2.10 -14.97 -24.22
CA ILE A 72 -1.02 -15.94 -23.95
C ILE A 72 -0.75 -15.99 -22.45
N PRO A 73 -0.87 -17.16 -21.79
CA PRO A 73 -0.40 -17.39 -20.42
C PRO A 73 1.13 -17.23 -20.36
N ILE A 74 1.63 -16.41 -19.42
CA ILE A 74 3.08 -16.14 -19.31
C ILE A 74 3.68 -16.46 -17.94
N ALA A 75 2.89 -16.43 -16.86
CA ALA A 75 3.37 -16.75 -15.51
C ALA A 75 2.20 -17.02 -14.56
N GLN A 76 2.52 -17.60 -13.40
CA GLN A 76 1.63 -17.68 -12.24
C GLN A 76 2.09 -16.65 -11.20
N ILE A 77 1.17 -15.82 -10.73
CA ILE A 77 1.45 -14.76 -9.76
C ILE A 77 0.56 -14.93 -8.52
N ARG A 78 0.88 -14.19 -7.46
CA ARG A 78 0.03 -14.07 -6.26
C ARG A 78 -0.07 -12.62 -5.84
N PHE A 79 -1.21 -12.25 -5.27
CA PHE A 79 -1.33 -11.00 -4.52
C PHE A 79 -1.15 -11.32 -3.02
N PRO A 80 -0.55 -10.42 -2.23
CA PRO A 80 -0.58 -10.55 -0.77
C PRO A 80 -2.01 -10.62 -0.26
N GLU A 81 -2.21 -11.40 0.80
CA GLU A 81 -3.51 -11.52 1.46
C GLU A 81 -3.88 -10.25 2.21
N GLN A 82 -5.16 -10.13 2.57
CA GLN A 82 -5.63 -9.07 3.45
C GLN A 82 -4.91 -9.20 4.81
N PRO A 83 -4.18 -8.16 5.28
CA PRO A 83 -3.48 -8.26 6.56
C PRO A 83 -4.48 -8.47 7.70
N ARG A 84 -4.25 -9.49 8.52
CA ARG A 84 -5.07 -9.85 9.67
C ARG A 84 -5.06 -8.77 10.74
N PHE A 85 -3.92 -8.09 10.93
CA PHE A 85 -3.83 -6.99 11.87
C PHE A 85 -4.77 -5.81 11.54
N TYR A 86 -5.28 -5.70 10.30
CA TYR A 86 -6.27 -4.66 9.95
C TYR A 86 -7.62 -4.85 10.63
N ALA A 87 -7.94 -6.05 11.11
CA ALA A 87 -9.17 -6.31 11.86
C ALA A 87 -9.09 -5.87 13.33
N LEU A 88 -7.94 -5.34 13.77
CA LEU A 88 -7.69 -4.92 15.13
C LEU A 88 -7.72 -3.39 15.28
N GLN A 89 -7.84 -2.96 16.53
CA GLN A 89 -7.82 -1.56 16.93
C GLN A 89 -7.14 -1.43 18.30
N THR A 90 -6.65 -0.23 18.59
CA THR A 90 -6.13 0.13 19.91
C THR A 90 -7.26 0.20 20.94
N LEU A 91 -6.90 0.25 22.23
CA LEU A 91 -7.87 0.37 23.32
C LEU A 91 -8.73 1.64 23.21
N ASP A 92 -8.15 2.75 22.75
CA ASP A 92 -8.83 4.02 22.50
C ASP A 92 -9.61 4.04 21.16
N GLY A 93 -9.70 2.91 20.47
CA GLY A 93 -10.57 2.73 19.30
C GLY A 93 -9.97 3.17 17.97
N VAL A 94 -8.65 3.36 17.88
CA VAL A 94 -7.99 3.68 16.61
C VAL A 94 -7.77 2.39 15.82
N PRO A 95 -8.32 2.24 14.61
CA PRO A 95 -8.07 1.07 13.78
C PRO A 95 -6.57 0.95 13.47
N TYR A 96 -6.01 -0.25 13.51
CA TYR A 96 -4.58 -0.45 13.23
C TYR A 96 -4.20 0.01 11.82
N SER A 97 -5.10 -0.16 10.85
CA SER A 97 -4.93 0.33 9.48
C SER A 97 -4.81 1.86 9.37
N HIS A 98 -5.23 2.62 10.39
CA HIS A 98 -5.05 4.08 10.48
C HIS A 98 -3.68 4.47 11.04
N ILE A 99 -2.98 3.53 11.70
CA ILE A 99 -1.66 3.72 12.30
C ILE A 99 -0.57 3.26 11.32
N ALA A 100 -0.70 2.06 10.74
CA ALA A 100 0.26 1.54 9.77
C ALA A 100 -0.42 0.60 8.75
N THR A 101 0.18 0.49 7.57
CA THR A 101 -0.34 -0.30 6.45
C THR A 101 0.70 -1.30 5.96
N LEU A 102 0.27 -2.46 5.47
CA LEU A 102 1.14 -3.39 4.75
C LEU A 102 1.48 -2.81 3.37
N HIS A 103 2.77 -2.75 3.06
CA HIS A 103 3.31 -2.54 1.72
C HIS A 103 4.07 -3.78 1.27
N GLY A 104 3.96 -4.11 -0.02
CA GLY A 104 4.53 -5.36 -0.52
C GLY A 104 3.86 -6.57 0.14
N ALA A 105 4.65 -7.57 0.49
CA ALA A 105 4.19 -8.78 1.16
C ALA A 105 4.45 -8.79 2.67
N ASP A 106 5.48 -8.08 3.14
CA ASP A 106 6.00 -8.21 4.50
C ASP A 106 6.64 -6.91 5.05
N VAL A 107 6.30 -5.75 4.47
CA VAL A 107 6.80 -4.44 4.91
C VAL A 107 5.67 -3.67 5.58
N LEU A 108 5.82 -3.36 6.87
CA LEU A 108 4.94 -2.44 7.57
C LEU A 108 5.37 -1.00 7.30
N ALA A 109 4.44 -0.13 6.93
CA ALA A 109 4.74 1.25 6.63
C ALA A 109 3.82 2.21 7.36
N THR A 110 4.40 3.33 7.78
CA THR A 110 3.64 4.38 8.46
C THR A 110 4.25 5.76 8.20
N THR A 111 3.43 6.78 8.36
CA THR A 111 3.86 8.17 8.45
C THR A 111 3.54 8.68 9.85
N VAL A 112 4.56 8.86 10.68
CA VAL A 112 4.47 9.22 12.11
C VAL A 112 3.72 10.54 12.30
N LEU A 113 4.14 11.58 11.57
CA LEU A 113 3.40 12.84 11.47
C LEU A 113 2.75 12.96 10.09
N GLN A 114 1.43 12.87 10.04
CA GLN A 114 0.63 13.01 8.82
C GLN A 114 0.41 14.48 8.40
N THR A 115 1.09 15.41 9.06
CA THR A 115 1.07 16.84 8.73
C THR A 115 2.47 17.30 8.33
N CYS A 116 2.54 18.34 7.51
CA CYS A 116 3.80 18.90 7.03
C CYS A 116 3.62 20.39 6.78
N ILE A 117 4.44 21.24 7.40
CA ILE A 117 4.36 22.70 7.26
C ILE A 117 4.46 23.18 5.81
N ARG A 118 5.12 22.40 4.96
CA ARG A 118 5.25 22.71 3.52
C ARG A 118 3.95 22.38 2.79
N TYR A 119 3.29 21.28 3.14
CA TYR A 119 2.04 20.85 2.49
C TYR A 119 0.88 21.81 2.78
N GLU A 120 0.84 22.40 3.98
CA GLU A 120 -0.21 23.34 4.40
C GLU A 120 -0.13 24.70 3.70
N SER A 121 1.01 25.03 3.08
CA SER A 121 1.20 26.28 2.33
C SER A 121 1.21 26.01 0.82
N ARG A 122 0.24 26.56 0.08
CA ARG A 122 0.22 26.50 -1.39
C ARG A 122 1.50 27.00 -2.07
N ARG A 123 2.26 27.89 -1.42
CA ARG A 123 3.52 28.42 -1.95
C ARG A 123 4.71 27.49 -1.72
N LYS A 124 4.62 26.61 -0.71
CA LYS A 124 5.72 25.73 -0.28
C LYS A 124 5.44 24.25 -0.55
N SER A 125 4.21 23.91 -0.92
CA SER A 125 3.79 22.52 -1.11
C SER A 125 4.53 21.90 -2.29
N CYS A 126 5.12 20.73 -2.05
CA CYS A 126 5.71 19.95 -3.11
C CYS A 126 4.60 19.52 -4.07
N LYS A 127 4.79 19.75 -5.39
CA LYS A 127 3.79 19.47 -6.43
C LYS A 127 3.30 18.01 -6.45
N PHE A 128 4.12 17.09 -5.97
CA PHE A 128 3.84 15.65 -5.93
C PHE A 128 3.32 15.15 -4.58
N CYS A 129 3.38 15.97 -3.53
CA CYS A 129 3.08 15.50 -2.18
C CYS A 129 1.58 15.40 -1.96
N SER A 130 1.18 14.39 -1.20
CA SER A 130 -0.21 13.98 -0.96
C SER A 130 -0.43 13.56 0.50
N ILE A 131 0.50 13.93 1.40
CA ILE A 131 0.52 13.54 2.82
C ILE A 131 -0.80 13.83 3.53
N GLY A 132 -1.43 14.99 3.24
CA GLY A 132 -2.69 15.39 3.86
C GLY A 132 -3.94 14.73 3.26
N GLN A 133 -3.86 14.08 2.10
CA GLN A 133 -5.05 13.47 1.46
C GLN A 133 -5.60 12.28 2.25
N SER A 134 -4.74 11.46 2.86
CA SER A 134 -5.19 10.34 3.71
C SER A 134 -5.91 10.86 4.96
N ARG A 135 -5.41 11.96 5.55
CA ARG A 135 -5.99 12.58 6.73
C ARG A 135 -7.34 13.22 6.43
N ALA A 136 -7.43 13.99 5.34
CA ALA A 136 -8.68 14.60 4.89
C ALA A 136 -9.77 13.56 4.58
N ALA A 137 -9.38 12.38 4.11
CA ALA A 137 -10.28 11.25 3.84
C ALA A 137 -10.56 10.39 5.08
N GLY A 138 -10.13 10.77 6.28
CA GLY A 138 -10.39 10.03 7.52
C GLY A 138 -9.69 8.67 7.64
N ARG A 139 -8.71 8.37 6.78
CA ARG A 139 -8.05 7.04 6.70
C ARG A 139 -6.82 6.88 7.60
N THR A 140 -6.48 7.90 8.39
CA THR A 140 -5.32 7.89 9.28
C THR A 140 -5.43 8.99 10.34
N ILE A 141 -4.64 8.87 11.40
CA ILE A 141 -4.52 9.87 12.47
C ILE A 141 -3.39 10.87 12.21
N ALA A 142 -3.45 12.04 12.84
CA ALA A 142 -2.47 13.11 12.59
C ALA A 142 -1.07 12.75 13.11
N HIS A 143 -0.99 12.18 14.31
CA HIS A 143 0.24 11.81 14.99
C HIS A 143 0.09 10.40 15.56
N LYS A 144 1.10 9.54 15.37
CA LYS A 144 1.15 8.18 15.90
C LYS A 144 2.12 8.15 17.07
N THR A 145 1.68 7.71 18.24
CA THR A 145 2.54 7.62 19.42
C THR A 145 3.49 6.41 19.30
N PRO A 146 4.62 6.41 20.03
CA PRO A 146 5.50 5.24 20.09
C PRO A 146 4.77 3.96 20.51
N ASP A 147 3.84 4.05 21.47
CA ASP A 147 3.05 2.89 21.94
C ASP A 147 2.15 2.34 20.84
N GLN A 148 1.43 3.22 20.11
CA GLN A 148 0.61 2.83 18.96
C GLN A 148 1.45 2.14 17.89
N LEU A 149 2.64 2.67 17.59
CA LEU A 149 3.55 2.09 16.60
C LEU A 149 4.06 0.72 17.03
N ALA A 150 4.48 0.57 18.29
CA ALA A 150 4.98 -0.69 18.84
C ALA A 150 3.88 -1.76 18.88
N GLU A 151 2.67 -1.39 19.28
CA GLU A 151 1.51 -2.27 19.34
C GLU A 151 1.16 -2.84 17.95
N VAL A 152 1.04 -1.96 16.95
CA VAL A 152 0.71 -2.39 15.57
C VAL A 152 1.85 -3.18 14.94
N ALA A 153 3.11 -2.79 15.17
CA ALA A 153 4.26 -3.55 14.69
C ALA A 153 4.29 -4.97 15.26
N ARG A 154 4.04 -5.13 16.56
CA ARG A 154 3.95 -6.44 17.19
C ARG A 154 2.83 -7.29 16.58
N ALA A 155 1.64 -6.71 16.39
CA ALA A 155 0.52 -7.42 15.77
C ALA A 155 0.84 -7.86 14.34
N ALA A 156 1.43 -6.97 13.53
CA ALA A 156 1.78 -7.27 12.14
C ALA A 156 2.86 -8.37 12.03
N VAL A 157 3.83 -8.42 12.95
CA VAL A 157 4.80 -9.52 13.01
C VAL A 157 4.12 -10.84 13.38
N LEU A 158 3.31 -10.84 14.45
CA LEU A 158 2.70 -12.06 14.98
C LEU A 158 1.63 -12.67 14.07
N LEU A 159 0.83 -11.82 13.43
CA LEU A 159 -0.33 -12.26 12.66
C LEU A 159 -0.05 -12.41 11.17
N ASP A 160 0.88 -11.60 10.64
CA ASP A 160 1.09 -11.42 9.21
C ASP A 160 2.55 -11.63 8.78
N GLY A 161 3.44 -11.96 9.72
CA GLY A 161 4.83 -12.32 9.41
C GLY A 161 5.66 -11.17 8.83
N VAL A 162 5.29 -9.91 9.11
CA VAL A 162 6.05 -8.73 8.69
C VAL A 162 7.51 -8.84 9.15
N ARG A 163 8.45 -8.49 8.26
CA ARG A 163 9.90 -8.53 8.51
C ARG A 163 10.59 -7.18 8.42
N HIS A 164 9.93 -6.21 7.79
CA HIS A 164 10.51 -4.90 7.51
C HIS A 164 9.58 -3.79 7.98
N MET A 165 10.16 -2.66 8.40
CA MET A 165 9.39 -1.48 8.78
C MET A 165 9.95 -0.23 8.10
N VAL A 166 9.07 0.57 7.51
CA VAL A 166 9.39 1.87 6.92
C VAL A 166 8.60 2.95 7.66
N MET A 167 9.33 3.88 8.27
CA MET A 167 8.75 5.04 8.91
C MET A 167 9.10 6.29 8.13
N THR A 168 8.10 7.12 7.90
CA THR A 168 8.23 8.43 7.27
C THR A 168 7.60 9.49 8.18
N THR A 169 7.88 10.76 7.94
CA THR A 169 7.26 11.86 8.67
C THR A 169 7.13 13.07 7.77
N GLY A 170 6.09 13.87 7.98
CA GLY A 170 6.09 15.23 7.45
C GLY A 170 7.02 16.14 8.24
N THR A 171 7.34 17.30 7.65
CA THR A 171 8.20 18.31 8.28
C THR A 171 7.45 19.00 9.41
N PRO A 172 7.92 18.91 10.67
CA PRO A 172 7.27 19.56 11.82
C PRO A 172 7.41 21.09 11.76
N ALA A 173 6.62 21.78 12.58
CA ALA A 173 6.65 23.25 12.70
C ALA A 173 7.67 23.78 13.70
N THR A 174 8.69 22.98 14.00
CA THR A 174 9.77 23.33 14.94
C THR A 174 11.01 23.76 14.16
N PRO A 175 11.84 24.66 14.73
CA PRO A 175 13.22 24.82 14.28
C PRO A 175 13.95 23.48 14.32
N ASP A 176 14.96 23.32 13.46
CA ASP A 176 15.88 22.18 13.49
C ASP A 176 16.79 22.24 14.74
#